data_AF-A0A933MBS6-F1
#
_entry.id   AF-A0A933MBS6-F1
#
_cell.length_a   1.000
_cell.length_b   1.000
_cell.length_c   1.000
_cell.angle_alpha   90.00
_cell.angle_beta   90.00
_cell.angle_gamma   90.00
#
_symmetry.space_group_name_H-M   'P 1'
#
loop_
_entity.id
_entity.type
_entity.pdbx_description
1 polymer ?
#
loop_
_entity_poly.entity_id
_entity_poly.type
_entity_poly.pdbx_seq_one_letter_code
_entity_poly.pdbx_strand_id
1 'polypeptide(L)'
;MLSTSDTQIESYVAVQAAQTKHDADYVFYELTRSICPECRRVIDAQILLRDNKVYMRKRCPEHDMFEALVYGDAQAYTTNTKFNKPGTIPLQYTTPVEQGCPHDCGLCPDHQQHACLGIIEVNSACNMDCPLCFADAGPGFNLTLDEVEHILDHFVATEGSPEVVQFSGGEPSIHPEIVPMMRAAQARNIRHVMLNTNGKRIANDDAFLAALAEIQPVIYFQFDGFEAETYRITRGEPDILQEKLRALDRLASIGGRVILVPAIERGVNEHEVGRILKFGIAHPAVRGINFQPAFHTGRHGTHDPMQRMTIPDMLKLIQAQTDNLFLESDFVPVPCCFPTCNSVTYAFMEGDPSSSSGQATVTPLTRLLNVDDYLDYISNRVMPDFDRAVKAALEGLWSSSVVPGSEKAAREFALTCAACGLPDGGLDPSLHSGQVLGELSQRMFGVMLQDFMDPWTFNQKNLMKCCKEILLPDGKQIPFCAYNNVGYREQARSQLAARQRARANAERAGIAYSPEPLTFSFAQPFAHRNGKGKI
;
A
#
# COMPACT_ATOMS: atom_id res chain seq x y z
N MET A 1 57.82 59.61 3.85
CA MET A 1 56.99 58.74 3.00
C MET A 1 56.78 57.43 3.73
N LEU A 2 55.51 57.00 3.86
CA LEU A 2 55.02 55.67 4.29
C LEU A 2 55.29 55.36 5.77
N SER A 3 54.38 55.53 6.75
CA SER A 3 52.94 55.26 6.89
C SER A 3 52.50 53.82 6.59
N THR A 4 51.80 53.26 7.59
CA THR A 4 50.91 52.09 7.60
C THR A 4 51.55 50.69 7.69
N SER A 5 51.79 50.22 8.90
CA SER A 5 51.86 48.77 9.21
C SER A 5 51.15 48.34 10.50
N ASP A 6 50.56 49.25 11.29
CA ASP A 6 49.95 48.88 12.58
C ASP A 6 48.41 48.82 12.57
N THR A 7 47.76 49.16 11.45
CA THR A 7 46.28 49.19 11.35
C THR A 7 45.62 47.93 10.80
N GLN A 8 46.39 46.88 10.44
CA GLN A 8 45.82 45.64 9.89
C GLN A 8 45.67 44.48 10.90
N ILE A 9 46.23 44.58 12.10
CA ILE A 9 46.12 43.52 13.12
C ILE A 9 44.90 43.75 14.02
N GLU A 10 44.47 44.99 14.25
CA GLU A 10 43.30 45.28 15.10
C GLU A 10 41.96 45.13 14.38
N SER A 11 41.91 45.08 13.04
CA SER A 11 40.66 44.92 12.29
C SER A 11 40.27 43.46 11.99
N TYR A 12 41.10 42.48 12.38
CA TYR A 12 40.78 41.04 12.26
C TYR A 12 40.18 40.44 13.54
N VAL A 13 40.18 41.20 14.64
CA VAL A 13 39.72 40.76 15.97
C VAL A 13 38.25 41.15 16.24
N ALA A 14 37.64 41.95 15.37
CA ALA A 14 36.21 42.27 15.45
C ALA A 14 35.41 41.36 14.51
N VAL A 15 34.56 40.52 15.10
CA VAL A 15 33.62 39.57 14.47
C VAL A 15 34.21 38.21 14.04
N GLN A 16 35.03 37.60 14.89
CA GLN A 16 34.86 36.16 15.13
C GLN A 16 34.14 36.01 16.47
N ALA A 17 32.81 36.04 16.45
CA ALA A 17 32.08 35.36 17.51
C ALA A 17 32.65 33.94 17.54
N ALA A 18 33.27 33.55 18.66
CA ALA A 18 33.92 32.26 18.80
C ALA A 18 32.91 31.18 18.37
N GLN A 19 33.13 30.56 17.20
CA GLN A 19 32.34 29.42 16.76
C GLN A 19 32.69 28.29 17.72
N THR A 20 31.96 28.20 18.82
CA THR A 20 32.08 27.11 19.77
C THR A 20 31.62 25.84 19.09
N LYS A 21 32.38 24.76 19.30
CA LYS A 21 31.91 23.41 18.94
C LYS A 21 30.55 23.20 19.59
N HIS A 22 29.59 22.74 18.82
CA HIS A 22 28.28 22.34 19.27
C HIS A 22 27.98 20.96 18.71
N ASP A 23 27.28 20.15 19.50
CA ASP A 23 26.79 18.85 19.04
C ASP A 23 25.62 19.06 18.06
N ALA A 24 25.43 18.11 17.15
CA ALA A 24 24.26 18.11 16.27
C ALA A 24 22.98 17.87 17.11
N ASP A 25 21.87 18.46 16.67
CA ASP A 25 20.53 18.25 17.24
C ASP A 25 19.88 16.92 16.78
N TYR A 26 20.65 16.03 16.16
CA TYR A 26 20.17 14.75 15.62
C TYR A 26 21.23 13.65 15.72
N VAL A 27 20.76 12.40 15.68
CA VAL A 27 21.60 11.22 15.49
C VAL A 27 21.58 10.82 14.00
N PHE A 28 22.75 10.72 13.38
CA PHE A 28 22.87 10.09 12.06
C PHE A 28 22.70 8.57 12.21
N TYR A 29 21.66 8.01 11.59
CA TYR A 29 21.32 6.60 11.73
C TYR A 29 21.79 5.74 10.57
N GLU A 30 21.45 6.11 9.33
CA GLU A 30 21.90 5.39 8.14
C GLU A 30 22.00 6.29 6.90
N LEU A 31 22.73 5.81 5.90
CA LEU A 31 22.77 6.36 4.54
C LEU A 31 21.95 5.46 3.62
N THR A 32 21.14 6.06 2.77
CA THR A 32 20.38 5.38 1.71
C THR A 32 20.41 6.20 0.43
N ARG A 33 19.79 5.67 -0.63
CA ARG A 33 19.49 6.43 -1.85
C ARG A 33 18.00 6.79 -1.88
N SER A 34 17.73 7.95 -2.44
CA SER A 34 16.42 8.54 -2.63
C SER A 34 16.32 9.15 -4.02
N ILE A 35 15.20 9.82 -4.31
CA ILE A 35 15.04 10.68 -5.47
C ILE A 35 14.86 12.14 -5.04
N CYS A 36 15.27 13.08 -5.89
CA CYS A 36 14.96 14.50 -5.71
C CYS A 36 13.43 14.71 -5.83
N PRO A 37 12.79 15.44 -4.88
CA PRO A 37 11.35 15.70 -4.96
C PRO A 37 10.93 16.49 -6.20
N GLU A 38 11.84 17.27 -6.78
CA GLU A 38 11.57 18.12 -7.94
C GLU A 38 11.89 17.41 -9.27
N CYS A 39 13.15 17.03 -9.48
CA CYS A 39 13.60 16.50 -10.77
C CYS A 39 13.70 14.97 -10.84
N ARG A 40 13.40 14.26 -9.75
CA ARG A 40 13.44 12.79 -9.59
C ARG A 40 14.81 12.13 -9.83
N ARG A 41 15.89 12.92 -9.98
CA ARG A 41 17.26 12.39 -10.00
C ARG A 41 17.53 11.56 -8.74
N VAL A 42 18.14 10.39 -8.91
CA VAL A 42 18.63 9.56 -7.80
C VAL A 42 19.75 10.29 -7.07
N ILE A 43 19.61 10.44 -5.76
CA ILE A 43 20.53 11.17 -4.88
C ILE A 43 20.73 10.41 -3.57
N ASP A 44 21.85 10.66 -2.90
CA ASP A 44 22.08 10.14 -1.56
C ASP A 44 21.20 10.87 -0.53
N ALA A 45 20.75 10.13 0.48
CA ALA A 45 19.91 10.61 1.56
C ALA A 45 20.37 10.04 2.91
N GLN A 46 20.26 10.86 3.95
CA GLN A 46 20.57 10.51 5.32
C GLN A 46 19.27 10.27 6.09
N ILE A 47 19.23 9.21 6.88
CA ILE A 47 18.17 8.99 7.86
C ILE A 47 18.66 9.49 9.22
N LEU A 48 17.89 10.40 9.81
CA LEU A 48 18.24 11.12 11.04
C LEU A 48 17.19 10.84 12.11
N LEU A 49 17.62 10.61 13.35
CA LEU A 49 16.74 10.51 14.51
C LEU A 49 16.83 11.81 15.32
N ARG A 50 15.68 12.47 15.51
CA ARG A 50 15.57 13.72 16.28
C ARG A 50 14.21 13.77 16.96
N ASP A 51 14.16 14.15 18.24
CA ASP A 51 12.92 14.27 19.03
C ASP A 51 11.98 13.04 18.94
N ASN A 52 12.57 11.84 19.03
CA ASN A 52 11.90 10.55 18.82
C ASN A 52 11.14 10.41 17.49
N LYS A 53 11.61 11.08 16.43
CA LYS A 53 11.08 10.97 15.07
C LYS A 53 12.20 10.65 14.09
N VAL A 54 11.81 10.14 12.93
CA VAL A 54 12.72 9.77 11.84
C VAL A 54 12.56 10.73 10.69
N TYR A 55 13.65 11.36 10.29
CA TYR A 55 13.70 12.31 9.19
C TYR A 55 14.59 11.81 8.07
N MET A 56 14.21 12.10 6.83
CA MET A 56 15.08 11.94 5.67
C MET A 56 15.60 13.29 5.25
N ARG A 57 16.92 13.44 5.20
CA ARG A 57 17.59 14.63 4.71
C ARG A 57 18.41 14.31 3.47
N LYS A 58 18.23 15.07 2.39
CA LYS A 58 18.88 14.80 1.10
C LYS A 58 19.24 16.08 0.36
N ARG A 59 20.23 16.00 -0.53
CA ARG A 59 20.69 17.15 -1.30
C ARG A 59 20.65 16.87 -2.80
N CYS A 60 19.94 17.71 -3.53
CA CYS A 60 20.03 17.73 -4.98
C CYS A 60 21.10 18.75 -5.41
N PRO A 61 21.99 18.41 -6.36
CA PRO A 61 22.94 19.37 -6.93
C PRO A 61 22.28 20.58 -7.62
N GLU A 62 21.01 20.45 -8.02
CA GLU A 62 20.25 21.47 -8.76
C GLU A 62 19.18 22.18 -7.91
N HIS A 63 18.60 21.50 -6.92
CA HIS A 63 17.40 21.96 -6.19
C HIS A 63 17.62 22.07 -4.67
N ASP A 64 18.87 22.13 -4.21
CA ASP A 64 19.27 22.32 -2.81
C ASP A 64 18.91 21.15 -1.85
N MET A 65 18.81 21.44 -0.55
CA MET A 65 18.53 20.51 0.54
C MET A 65 17.04 20.32 0.78
N PHE A 66 16.63 19.07 1.01
CA PHE A 66 15.29 18.69 1.39
C PHE A 66 15.31 17.93 2.71
N GLU A 67 14.27 18.11 3.52
CA GLU A 67 14.02 17.34 4.73
C GLU A 67 12.54 16.95 4.80
N ALA A 68 12.25 15.73 5.27
CA ALA A 68 10.89 15.20 5.38
C ALA A 68 10.76 14.27 6.58
N LEU A 69 9.58 14.24 7.21
CA LEU A 69 9.24 13.23 8.21
C LEU A 69 9.03 11.88 7.52
N VAL A 70 9.75 10.86 7.94
CA VAL A 70 9.61 9.47 7.44
C VAL A 70 8.73 8.65 8.35
N TYR A 71 8.91 8.79 9.67
CA TYR A 71 8.20 7.97 10.65
C TYR A 71 8.09 8.71 11.99
N GLY A 72 6.88 8.72 12.56
CA GLY A 72 6.57 9.49 13.78
C GLY A 72 7.11 8.93 15.11
N ASP A 73 7.84 7.82 15.07
CA ASP A 73 8.37 7.14 16.26
C ASP A 73 9.73 6.46 15.97
N ALA A 74 10.82 7.09 16.42
CA ALA A 74 12.18 6.60 16.17
C ALA A 74 12.47 5.29 16.91
N GLN A 75 11.96 5.12 18.13
CA GLN A 75 12.12 3.87 18.86
C GLN A 75 11.49 2.72 18.10
N ALA A 76 10.23 2.84 17.68
CA ALA A 76 9.54 1.83 16.89
C ALA A 76 10.24 1.59 15.53
N TYR A 77 10.71 2.64 14.86
CA TYR A 77 11.43 2.50 13.58
C TYR A 77 12.67 1.60 13.71
N THR A 78 13.47 1.82 14.75
CA THR A 78 14.70 1.05 14.97
C THR A 78 14.42 -0.39 15.41
N THR A 79 13.44 -0.60 16.30
CA THR A 79 13.11 -1.94 16.82
C THR A 79 12.38 -2.81 15.79
N ASN A 80 11.53 -2.21 14.94
CA ASN A 80 10.73 -2.94 13.95
C ASN A 80 11.59 -3.69 12.91
N THR A 81 12.87 -3.33 12.76
CA THR A 81 13.81 -4.04 11.89
C THR A 81 13.90 -5.54 12.23
N LYS A 82 13.60 -5.94 13.48
CA LYS A 82 13.57 -7.36 13.90
C LYS A 82 12.54 -8.21 13.13
N PHE A 83 11.49 -7.59 12.60
CA PHE A 83 10.47 -8.27 11.80
C PHE A 83 10.86 -8.39 10.32
N ASN A 84 12.04 -7.91 9.91
CA ASN A 84 12.46 -7.94 8.52
C ASN A 84 12.91 -9.36 8.11
N LYS A 85 11.97 -10.22 7.71
CA LYS A 85 12.28 -11.60 7.30
C LYS A 85 13.14 -11.65 6.02
N PRO A 86 13.90 -12.72 5.76
CA PRO A 86 14.50 -12.93 4.44
C PRO A 86 13.48 -12.86 3.30
N GLY A 87 13.88 -12.27 2.18
CA GLY A 87 13.05 -12.21 0.97
C GLY A 87 12.76 -13.57 0.36
N THR A 88 11.62 -13.71 -0.30
CA THR A 88 11.32 -14.83 -1.18
C THR A 88 11.83 -14.48 -2.59
N ILE A 89 12.53 -15.41 -3.23
CA ILE A 89 13.03 -15.23 -4.60
C ILE A 89 11.94 -15.72 -5.58
N PRO A 90 11.53 -14.91 -6.57
CA PRO A 90 10.57 -15.35 -7.59
C PRO A 90 11.16 -16.43 -8.49
N LEU A 91 10.31 -17.16 -9.22
CA LEU A 91 10.74 -18.20 -10.16
C LEU A 91 11.48 -17.60 -11.37
N GLN A 92 11.16 -16.36 -11.74
CA GLN A 92 11.75 -15.65 -12.86
C GLN A 92 11.85 -14.16 -12.55
N TYR A 93 12.94 -13.54 -13.01
CA TYR A 93 13.12 -12.09 -13.03
C TYR A 93 12.67 -11.52 -14.37
N THR A 94 12.06 -10.33 -14.38
CA THR A 94 11.46 -9.76 -15.60
C THR A 94 12.30 -8.65 -16.24
N THR A 95 13.39 -8.22 -15.60
CA THR A 95 14.30 -7.18 -16.11
C THR A 95 15.73 -7.40 -15.58
N PRO A 96 16.80 -7.18 -16.37
CA PRO A 96 18.19 -7.23 -15.88
C PRO A 96 18.55 -6.01 -15.01
N VAL A 97 19.73 -6.03 -14.38
CA VAL A 97 20.31 -4.84 -13.71
C VAL A 97 21.32 -4.19 -14.65
N GLU A 98 21.07 -2.94 -15.04
CA GLU A 98 21.90 -2.14 -15.95
C GLU A 98 22.25 -0.77 -15.35
N GLN A 99 21.25 0.05 -14.99
CA GLN A 99 21.40 1.38 -14.39
C GLN A 99 21.33 1.39 -12.86
N GLY A 100 20.89 0.29 -12.26
CA GLY A 100 20.63 0.12 -10.84
C GLY A 100 19.22 0.55 -10.41
N CYS A 101 18.88 0.19 -9.17
CA CYS A 101 17.64 0.60 -8.55
C CYS A 101 17.61 2.13 -8.32
N PRO A 102 16.52 2.85 -8.66
CA PRO A 102 15.20 2.37 -9.10
C PRO A 102 14.96 2.47 -10.62
N HIS A 103 15.99 2.58 -11.46
CA HIS A 103 15.83 2.78 -12.91
C HIS A 103 15.66 1.48 -13.73
N ASP A 104 15.99 0.33 -13.15
CA ASP A 104 15.76 -0.99 -13.75
C ASP A 104 14.60 -1.75 -13.09
N CYS A 105 13.66 -1.06 -12.44
CA CYS A 105 12.52 -1.71 -11.79
C CYS A 105 11.66 -2.48 -12.81
N GLY A 106 11.33 -3.72 -12.47
CA GLY A 106 10.73 -4.74 -13.34
C GLY A 106 11.07 -6.13 -12.81
N LEU A 107 10.83 -6.37 -11.51
CA LEU A 107 11.30 -7.53 -10.73
C LEU A 107 12.71 -7.99 -11.15
N CYS A 108 13.73 -7.21 -10.79
CA CYS A 108 15.11 -7.44 -11.19
C CYS A 108 15.90 -8.28 -10.15
N PRO A 109 17.07 -8.84 -10.50
CA PRO A 109 17.91 -9.61 -9.58
C PRO A 109 18.30 -8.90 -8.28
N ASP A 110 18.35 -7.57 -8.26
CA ASP A 110 18.64 -6.79 -7.05
C ASP A 110 17.41 -6.63 -6.14
N HIS A 111 16.21 -6.94 -6.64
CA HIS A 111 14.98 -6.91 -5.84
C HIS A 111 14.95 -8.09 -4.86
N GLN A 112 14.75 -7.77 -3.58
CA GLN A 112 14.92 -8.65 -2.42
C GLN A 112 13.59 -9.27 -1.97
N GLN A 113 12.58 -9.35 -2.86
CA GLN A 113 11.28 -9.94 -2.54
C GLN A 113 10.57 -10.42 -3.82
N HIS A 114 9.51 -11.22 -3.67
CA HIS A 114 8.58 -11.58 -4.75
C HIS A 114 7.30 -10.73 -4.71
N ALA A 115 6.45 -10.84 -5.74
CA ALA A 115 5.19 -10.10 -5.80
C ALA A 115 4.09 -10.80 -4.97
N CYS A 116 3.87 -10.34 -3.73
CA CYS A 116 2.73 -10.79 -2.92
C CYS A 116 1.37 -10.33 -3.49
N LEU A 117 1.35 -9.14 -4.11
CA LEU A 117 0.14 -8.55 -4.69
C LEU A 117 0.48 -7.89 -6.02
N GLY A 118 -0.10 -8.42 -7.10
CA GLY A 118 -0.02 -7.85 -8.44
C GLY A 118 -1.19 -6.90 -8.71
N ILE A 119 -0.92 -5.72 -9.25
CA ILE A 119 -1.92 -4.68 -9.55
C ILE A 119 -1.95 -4.45 -11.06
N ILE A 120 -3.12 -4.56 -11.66
CA ILE A 120 -3.33 -4.28 -13.09
C ILE A 120 -4.16 -3.01 -13.22
N GLU A 121 -3.58 -1.94 -13.77
CA GLU A 121 -4.34 -0.77 -14.19
C GLU A 121 -5.01 -1.07 -15.53
N VAL A 122 -6.28 -1.49 -15.51
CA VAL A 122 -7.00 -1.88 -16.75
C VAL A 122 -7.34 -0.69 -17.64
N ASN A 123 -7.44 0.50 -17.03
CA ASN A 123 -7.70 1.75 -17.71
C ASN A 123 -7.10 2.93 -16.95
N SER A 124 -7.03 4.08 -17.60
CA SER A 124 -6.69 5.35 -16.92
C SER A 124 -7.93 6.19 -16.56
N ALA A 125 -9.07 5.94 -17.20
CA ALA A 125 -10.28 6.75 -17.06
C ALA A 125 -10.98 6.49 -15.72
N CYS A 126 -11.61 7.53 -15.17
CA CYS A 126 -12.39 7.47 -13.93
C CYS A 126 -13.70 8.24 -14.10
N ASN A 127 -14.75 7.81 -13.39
CA ASN A 127 -16.03 8.52 -13.26
C ASN A 127 -16.08 9.46 -12.04
N MET A 128 -14.91 9.78 -11.46
CA MET A 128 -14.67 10.79 -10.43
C MET A 128 -13.44 11.62 -10.82
N ASP A 129 -13.34 12.85 -10.30
CA ASP A 129 -12.21 13.76 -10.55
C ASP A 129 -11.52 14.17 -9.25
N CYS A 130 -11.08 13.18 -8.46
CA CYS A 130 -10.57 13.40 -7.11
C CYS A 130 -9.40 14.40 -7.09
N PRO A 131 -9.42 15.43 -6.21
CA PRO A 131 -8.32 16.38 -6.05
C PRO A 131 -7.01 15.72 -5.60
N LEU A 132 -7.10 14.67 -4.77
CA LEU A 132 -5.94 13.99 -4.18
C LEU A 132 -5.60 12.66 -4.88
N CYS A 133 -5.94 12.53 -6.17
CA CYS A 133 -5.71 11.29 -6.92
C CYS A 133 -4.20 11.06 -7.15
N PHE A 134 -3.60 10.09 -6.44
CA PHE A 134 -2.21 9.69 -6.70
C PHE A 134 -2.02 9.14 -8.11
N ALA A 135 -3.06 8.48 -8.64
CA ALA A 135 -3.01 7.92 -9.98
C ALA A 135 -3.09 9.00 -11.05
N ASP A 136 -3.47 10.26 -10.77
CA ASP A 136 -3.77 11.28 -11.80
C ASP A 136 -4.68 10.71 -12.91
N ALA A 137 -5.80 10.09 -12.52
CA ALA A 137 -6.70 9.42 -13.46
C ALA A 137 -7.24 10.40 -14.52
N GLY A 138 -7.58 9.91 -15.70
CA GLY A 138 -8.05 10.74 -16.81
C GLY A 138 -8.11 10.00 -18.14
N PRO A 139 -8.51 10.68 -19.23
CA PRO A 139 -8.52 10.08 -20.56
C PRO A 139 -7.13 9.53 -20.92
N GLY A 140 -7.09 8.34 -21.52
CA GLY A 140 -5.82 7.72 -21.87
C GLY A 140 -6.00 6.37 -22.53
N PHE A 141 -5.85 5.30 -21.76
CA PHE A 141 -5.81 3.94 -22.29
C PHE A 141 -6.86 3.03 -21.65
N ASN A 142 -7.19 1.95 -22.37
CA ASN A 142 -7.93 0.77 -21.96
C ASN A 142 -7.16 -0.45 -22.49
N LEU A 143 -6.77 -1.35 -21.59
CA LEU A 143 -6.16 -2.63 -21.98
C LEU A 143 -7.22 -3.53 -22.61
N THR A 144 -6.84 -4.33 -23.62
CA THR A 144 -7.73 -5.41 -24.08
C THR A 144 -7.73 -6.56 -23.10
N LEU A 145 -8.75 -7.42 -23.19
CA LEU A 145 -8.74 -8.70 -22.49
C LEU A 145 -7.45 -9.49 -22.78
N ASP A 146 -7.04 -9.61 -24.04
CA ASP A 146 -5.80 -10.32 -24.44
C ASP A 146 -4.54 -9.76 -23.75
N GLU A 147 -4.42 -8.43 -23.63
CA GLU A 147 -3.30 -7.81 -22.92
C GLU A 147 -3.33 -8.20 -21.43
N VAL A 148 -4.51 -8.20 -20.81
CA VAL A 148 -4.67 -8.62 -19.40
C VAL A 148 -4.38 -10.10 -19.23
N GLU A 149 -4.83 -10.96 -20.14
CA GLU A 149 -4.52 -12.39 -20.11
C GLU A 149 -3.02 -12.64 -20.17
N HIS A 150 -2.30 -11.91 -21.03
CA HIS A 150 -0.84 -12.00 -21.10
C HIS A 150 -0.16 -11.53 -19.81
N ILE A 151 -0.66 -10.46 -19.18
CA ILE A 151 -0.18 -10.01 -17.86
C ILE A 151 -0.35 -11.12 -16.82
N LEU A 152 -1.52 -11.75 -16.79
CA LEU A 152 -1.82 -12.81 -15.83
C LEU A 152 -0.95 -14.05 -16.07
N ASP A 153 -0.69 -14.40 -17.33
CA ASP A 153 0.20 -15.51 -17.70
C ASP A 153 1.64 -15.27 -17.21
N HIS A 154 2.17 -14.05 -17.40
CA HIS A 154 3.48 -13.68 -16.87
C HIS A 154 3.52 -13.71 -15.35
N PHE A 155 2.46 -13.23 -14.69
CA PHE A 155 2.39 -13.25 -13.22
C PHE A 155 2.39 -14.69 -12.68
N VAL A 156 1.69 -15.62 -13.34
CA VAL A 156 1.75 -17.05 -13.01
C VAL A 156 3.14 -17.62 -13.29
N ALA A 157 3.81 -17.21 -14.37
CA ALA A 157 5.16 -17.68 -14.68
C ALA A 157 6.22 -17.24 -13.66
N THR A 158 6.10 -16.02 -13.10
CA THR A 158 7.05 -15.51 -12.09
C THR A 158 6.78 -16.04 -10.69
N GLU A 159 5.51 -16.20 -10.30
CA GLU A 159 5.14 -16.58 -8.93
C GLU A 159 4.79 -18.06 -8.78
N GLY A 160 4.46 -18.76 -9.87
CA GLY A 160 3.97 -20.13 -9.88
C GLY A 160 2.52 -20.24 -9.39
N SER A 161 2.25 -19.80 -8.15
CA SER A 161 0.91 -19.74 -7.56
C SER A 161 0.65 -18.35 -6.99
N PRO A 162 0.24 -17.38 -7.83
CA PRO A 162 0.01 -16.02 -7.36
C PRO A 162 -1.13 -15.95 -6.34
N GLU A 163 -0.91 -15.20 -5.26
CA GLU A 163 -1.88 -15.12 -4.17
C GLU A 163 -3.00 -14.10 -4.45
N VAL A 164 -2.63 -12.90 -4.89
CA VAL A 164 -3.58 -11.79 -5.09
C VAL A 164 -3.29 -11.06 -6.39
N VAL A 165 -4.34 -10.89 -7.19
CA VAL A 165 -4.36 -9.88 -8.25
C VAL A 165 -5.43 -8.84 -7.96
N GLN A 166 -5.07 -7.56 -8.09
CA GLN A 166 -5.96 -6.43 -7.91
C GLN A 166 -6.15 -5.69 -9.23
N PHE A 167 -7.40 -5.65 -9.70
CA PHE A 167 -7.80 -4.80 -10.81
C PHE A 167 -8.01 -3.38 -10.30
N SER A 168 -7.28 -2.43 -10.87
CA SER A 168 -7.24 -1.00 -10.53
C SER A 168 -7.21 -0.15 -11.81
N GLY A 169 -6.83 1.12 -11.73
CA GLY A 169 -6.77 2.03 -12.87
C GLY A 169 -7.11 3.46 -12.47
N GLY A 170 -7.98 4.10 -13.25
CA GLY A 170 -8.80 5.20 -12.74
C GLY A 170 -9.94 4.61 -11.91
N GLU A 171 -11.03 4.24 -12.59
CA GLU A 171 -12.08 3.39 -12.03
C GLU A 171 -12.20 2.12 -12.89
N PRO A 172 -11.74 0.95 -12.42
CA PRO A 172 -11.76 -0.27 -13.25
C PRO A 172 -13.17 -0.73 -13.57
N SER A 173 -14.17 -0.46 -12.72
CA SER A 173 -15.54 -0.92 -12.98
C SER A 173 -16.19 -0.27 -14.19
N ILE A 174 -15.68 0.86 -14.72
CA ILE A 174 -16.20 1.43 -15.97
C ILE A 174 -15.61 0.76 -17.23
N HIS A 175 -14.60 -0.10 -17.08
CA HIS A 175 -14.05 -0.83 -18.21
C HIS A 175 -15.08 -1.84 -18.74
N PRO A 176 -15.38 -1.87 -20.05
CA PRO A 176 -16.42 -2.75 -20.61
C PRO A 176 -16.12 -4.24 -20.40
N GLU A 177 -14.84 -4.62 -20.36
CA GLU A 177 -14.40 -6.01 -20.22
C GLU A 177 -13.93 -6.39 -18.80
N ILE A 178 -14.23 -5.58 -17.77
CA ILE A 178 -13.76 -5.86 -16.40
C ILE A 178 -14.23 -7.22 -15.86
N VAL A 179 -15.45 -7.64 -16.19
CA VAL A 179 -16.02 -8.93 -15.78
C VAL A 179 -15.27 -10.10 -16.44
N PRO A 180 -15.08 -10.13 -17.78
CA PRO A 180 -14.18 -11.08 -18.44
C PRO A 180 -12.77 -11.12 -17.85
N MET A 181 -12.16 -9.96 -17.58
CA MET A 181 -10.80 -9.89 -17.02
C MET A 181 -10.70 -10.54 -15.63
N MET A 182 -11.68 -10.33 -14.76
CA MET A 182 -11.74 -11.00 -13.45
C MET A 182 -11.92 -12.52 -13.59
N ARG A 183 -12.75 -12.97 -14.53
CA ARG A 183 -12.92 -14.41 -14.81
C ARG A 183 -11.63 -15.04 -15.36
N ALA A 184 -10.89 -14.31 -16.20
CA ALA A 184 -9.60 -14.75 -16.74
C ALA A 184 -8.55 -14.96 -15.63
N ALA A 185 -8.57 -14.14 -14.58
CA ALA A 185 -7.74 -14.33 -13.39
C ALA A 185 -8.14 -15.57 -12.58
N GLN A 186 -9.44 -15.80 -12.38
CA GLN A 186 -9.94 -17.00 -11.69
C GLN A 186 -9.58 -18.29 -12.45
N ALA A 187 -9.69 -18.28 -13.78
CA ALA A 187 -9.35 -19.42 -14.64
C ALA A 187 -7.87 -19.84 -14.53
N ARG A 188 -7.00 -18.93 -14.09
CA ARG A 188 -5.56 -19.16 -13.87
C ARG A 188 -5.23 -19.58 -12.43
N ASN A 189 -6.24 -19.91 -11.62
CA ASN A 189 -6.11 -20.31 -10.22
C ASN A 189 -5.39 -19.27 -9.33
N ILE A 190 -5.48 -17.98 -9.68
CA ILE A 190 -5.02 -16.91 -8.78
C ILE A 190 -5.94 -16.90 -7.57
N ARG A 191 -5.36 -17.04 -6.37
CA ARG A 191 -6.11 -17.40 -5.16
C ARG A 191 -7.18 -16.36 -4.80
N HIS A 192 -6.88 -15.08 -4.97
CA HIS A 192 -7.79 -13.99 -4.69
C HIS A 192 -7.80 -12.95 -5.82
N VAL A 193 -8.98 -12.70 -6.36
CA VAL A 193 -9.25 -11.58 -7.27
C VAL A 193 -9.82 -10.42 -6.48
N MET A 194 -9.17 -9.26 -6.57
CA MET A 194 -9.60 -8.02 -5.94
C MET A 194 -10.04 -7.00 -6.99
N LEU A 195 -11.09 -6.23 -6.69
CA LEU A 195 -11.52 -5.07 -7.47
C LEU A 195 -11.38 -3.80 -6.63
N ASN A 196 -10.52 -2.88 -7.04
CA ASN A 196 -10.33 -1.57 -6.41
C ASN A 196 -11.28 -0.55 -7.01
N THR A 197 -12.29 -0.08 -6.26
CA THR A 197 -13.39 0.71 -6.81
C THR A 197 -13.88 1.80 -5.87
N ASN A 198 -14.38 2.89 -6.46
CA ASN A 198 -15.11 3.94 -5.75
C ASN A 198 -16.55 3.58 -5.37
N GLY A 199 -17.09 2.49 -5.94
CA GLY A 199 -18.39 1.95 -5.60
C GLY A 199 -19.59 2.49 -6.38
N LYS A 200 -19.42 3.54 -7.21
CA LYS A 200 -20.55 4.21 -7.87
C LYS A 200 -21.32 3.27 -8.81
N ARG A 201 -20.62 2.41 -9.56
CA ARG A 201 -21.28 1.40 -10.43
C ARG A 201 -22.04 0.36 -9.59
N ILE A 202 -21.43 -0.12 -8.50
CA ILE A 202 -22.05 -1.10 -7.59
C ILE A 202 -23.35 -0.56 -7.01
N ALA A 203 -23.40 0.73 -6.68
CA ALA A 203 -24.57 1.37 -6.11
C ALA A 203 -25.79 1.45 -7.07
N ASN A 204 -25.55 1.41 -8.39
CA ASN A 204 -26.57 1.77 -9.40
C ASN A 204 -26.81 0.73 -10.50
N ASP A 205 -25.96 -0.28 -10.64
CA ASP A 205 -26.01 -1.25 -11.75
C ASP A 205 -26.32 -2.66 -11.21
N ASP A 206 -27.55 -3.12 -11.44
CA ASP A 206 -28.03 -4.46 -11.03
C ASP A 206 -27.35 -5.58 -11.82
N ALA A 207 -27.04 -5.36 -13.11
CA ALA A 207 -26.36 -6.35 -13.93
C ALA A 207 -24.91 -6.54 -13.49
N PHE A 208 -24.24 -5.45 -13.13
CA PHE A 208 -22.91 -5.52 -12.55
C PHE A 208 -22.92 -6.19 -11.18
N LEU A 209 -23.90 -5.88 -10.32
CA LEU A 209 -24.05 -6.54 -9.02
C LEU A 209 -24.25 -8.06 -9.18
N ALA A 210 -25.08 -8.49 -10.13
CA ALA A 210 -25.28 -9.90 -10.44
C ALA A 210 -23.97 -10.58 -10.90
N ALA A 211 -23.19 -9.91 -11.76
CA ALA A 211 -21.87 -10.42 -12.17
C ALA A 211 -20.89 -10.54 -10.97
N LEU A 212 -20.93 -9.59 -10.03
CA LEU A 212 -20.12 -9.67 -8.80
C LEU A 212 -20.60 -10.81 -7.89
N ALA A 213 -21.91 -11.10 -7.85
CA ALA A 213 -22.46 -12.21 -7.08
C ALA A 213 -21.97 -13.58 -7.59
N GLU A 214 -21.75 -13.71 -8.90
CA GLU A 214 -21.16 -14.91 -9.51
C GLU A 214 -19.66 -15.00 -9.27
N ILE A 215 -18.92 -13.90 -9.47
CA ILE A 215 -17.45 -13.90 -9.39
C ILE A 215 -16.96 -13.93 -7.94
N GLN A 216 -17.70 -13.33 -7.01
CA GLN A 216 -17.33 -13.15 -5.60
C GLN A 216 -15.91 -12.57 -5.39
N PRO A 217 -15.52 -11.49 -6.11
CA PRO A 217 -14.22 -10.87 -5.88
C PRO A 217 -14.20 -10.19 -4.50
N VAL A 218 -13.00 -9.94 -4.00
CA VAL A 218 -12.81 -9.08 -2.83
C VAL A 218 -12.90 -7.62 -3.28
N ILE A 219 -13.81 -6.85 -2.71
CA ILE A 219 -13.96 -5.44 -3.06
C ILE A 219 -13.03 -4.61 -2.17
N TYR A 220 -12.03 -3.98 -2.79
CA TYR A 220 -11.13 -3.02 -2.17
C TYR A 220 -11.78 -1.64 -2.32
N PHE A 221 -12.55 -1.24 -1.31
CA PHE A 221 -13.59 -0.23 -1.42
C PHE A 221 -13.17 1.12 -0.84
N GLN A 222 -13.15 2.15 -1.69
CA GLN A 222 -12.81 3.51 -1.25
C GLN A 222 -13.89 4.09 -0.33
N PHE A 223 -13.53 4.37 0.93
CA PHE A 223 -14.41 4.93 1.96
C PHE A 223 -13.59 5.76 2.94
N ASP A 224 -13.63 7.09 2.86
CA ASP A 224 -12.69 7.96 3.59
C ASP A 224 -13.25 8.59 4.87
N GLY A 225 -14.55 8.45 5.14
CA GLY A 225 -15.19 9.09 6.28
C GLY A 225 -16.70 9.20 6.12
N PHE A 226 -17.30 10.07 6.92
CA PHE A 226 -18.73 10.31 7.03
C PHE A 226 -19.09 11.78 6.90
N GLU A 227 -18.12 12.68 6.96
CA GLU A 227 -18.34 14.11 6.81
C GLU A 227 -18.30 14.53 5.33
N ALA A 228 -19.19 15.46 4.97
CA ALA A 228 -19.22 16.00 3.61
C ALA A 228 -17.92 16.73 3.26
N GLU A 229 -17.30 17.38 4.24
CA GLU A 229 -16.04 18.12 4.06
C GLU A 229 -14.88 17.18 3.74
N THR A 230 -14.81 16.02 4.40
CA THR A 230 -13.87 14.95 4.07
C THR A 230 -13.95 14.60 2.59
N TYR A 231 -15.15 14.29 2.08
CA TYR A 231 -15.32 13.94 0.67
C TYR A 231 -15.13 15.11 -0.29
N ARG A 232 -15.46 16.34 0.11
CA ARG A 232 -15.18 17.55 -0.68
C ARG A 232 -13.68 17.70 -0.93
N ILE A 233 -12.86 17.50 0.10
CA ILE A 233 -11.41 17.66 0.02
C ILE A 233 -10.76 16.48 -0.70
N THR A 234 -11.06 15.24 -0.28
CA THR A 234 -10.34 14.06 -0.77
C THR A 234 -10.83 13.60 -2.14
N ARG A 235 -12.13 13.76 -2.43
CA ARG A 235 -12.80 13.20 -3.61
C ARG A 235 -13.48 14.22 -4.52
N GLY A 236 -13.68 15.45 -4.07
CA GLY A 236 -14.38 16.49 -4.84
C GLY A 236 -15.91 16.28 -4.92
N GLU A 237 -16.48 15.35 -4.16
CA GLU A 237 -17.90 14.99 -4.20
C GLU A 237 -18.48 14.92 -2.77
N PRO A 238 -18.91 16.06 -2.17
CA PRO A 238 -19.34 16.12 -0.76
C PRO A 238 -20.51 15.20 -0.40
N ASP A 239 -21.40 14.90 -1.35
CA ASP A 239 -22.65 14.16 -1.10
C ASP A 239 -22.54 12.64 -1.41
N ILE A 240 -21.33 12.13 -1.70
CA ILE A 240 -21.14 10.73 -2.16
C ILE A 240 -21.43 9.66 -1.08
N LEU A 241 -21.50 10.04 0.20
CA LEU A 241 -21.63 9.09 1.31
C LEU A 241 -22.85 8.16 1.16
N GLN A 242 -24.02 8.69 0.80
CA GLN A 242 -25.24 7.87 0.67
C GLN A 242 -25.10 6.83 -0.46
N GLU A 243 -24.43 7.20 -1.54
CA GLU A 243 -24.14 6.28 -2.63
C GLU A 243 -23.19 5.16 -2.20
N LYS A 244 -22.19 5.48 -1.36
CA LYS A 244 -21.26 4.50 -0.78
C LYS A 244 -21.95 3.53 0.17
N LEU A 245 -22.81 4.03 1.06
CA LEU A 245 -23.58 3.17 1.97
C LEU A 245 -24.49 2.22 1.19
N ARG A 246 -25.20 2.72 0.18
CA ARG A 246 -26.02 1.88 -0.71
C ARG A 246 -25.18 0.81 -1.44
N ALA A 247 -23.96 1.13 -1.88
CA ALA A 247 -23.08 0.14 -2.48
C ALA A 247 -22.71 -0.98 -1.49
N LEU A 248 -22.41 -0.62 -0.24
CA LEU A 248 -22.09 -1.58 0.83
C LEU A 248 -23.29 -2.48 1.16
N ASP A 249 -24.50 -1.92 1.26
CA ASP A 249 -25.74 -2.69 1.49
C ASP A 249 -26.01 -3.68 0.34
N ARG A 250 -25.81 -3.24 -0.90
CA ARG A 250 -25.94 -4.10 -2.08
C ARG A 250 -24.90 -5.22 -2.07
N LEU A 251 -23.65 -4.93 -1.71
CA LEU A 251 -22.61 -5.95 -1.54
C LEU A 251 -22.96 -6.93 -0.41
N ALA A 252 -23.55 -6.45 0.69
CA ALA A 252 -24.02 -7.33 1.76
C ALA A 252 -25.11 -8.29 1.28
N SER A 253 -26.05 -7.84 0.45
CA SER A 253 -27.15 -8.67 -0.06
C SER A 253 -26.69 -9.85 -0.93
N ILE A 254 -25.48 -9.79 -1.49
CA ILE A 254 -24.87 -10.86 -2.30
C ILE A 254 -23.77 -11.63 -1.56
N GLY A 255 -23.63 -11.41 -0.24
CA GLY A 255 -22.59 -12.03 0.57
C GLY A 255 -21.17 -11.56 0.23
N GLY A 256 -21.03 -10.38 -0.37
CA GLY A 256 -19.75 -9.84 -0.83
C GLY A 256 -18.76 -9.58 0.31
N ARG A 257 -17.46 -9.65 -0.02
CA ARG A 257 -16.36 -9.42 0.92
C ARG A 257 -15.72 -8.07 0.65
N VAL A 258 -15.79 -7.17 1.61
CA VAL A 258 -15.32 -5.79 1.47
C VAL A 258 -14.15 -5.52 2.40
N ILE A 259 -13.10 -4.88 1.87
CA ILE A 259 -12.05 -4.22 2.64
C ILE A 259 -12.26 -2.72 2.45
N LEU A 260 -12.54 -1.97 3.51
CA LEU A 260 -12.64 -0.52 3.43
C LEU A 260 -11.24 0.10 3.30
N VAL A 261 -11.11 1.13 2.48
CA VAL A 261 -9.84 1.77 2.15
C VAL A 261 -9.97 3.28 2.32
N PRO A 262 -9.83 3.77 3.56
CA PRO A 262 -9.76 5.20 3.83
C PRO A 262 -8.36 5.74 3.53
N ALA A 263 -8.30 6.77 2.68
CA ALA A 263 -7.13 7.64 2.59
C ALA A 263 -7.20 8.68 3.73
N ILE A 264 -6.24 8.65 4.65
CA ILE A 264 -6.22 9.53 5.83
C ILE A 264 -5.21 10.64 5.62
N GLU A 265 -5.69 11.88 5.57
CA GLU A 265 -4.89 13.11 5.43
C GLU A 265 -4.97 13.93 6.72
N ARG A 266 -3.84 14.55 7.10
CA ARG A 266 -3.77 15.34 8.34
C ARG A 266 -4.57 16.63 8.18
N GLY A 267 -5.32 16.99 9.21
CA GLY A 267 -6.21 18.14 9.25
C GLY A 267 -7.47 17.97 8.40
N VAL A 268 -7.77 16.77 7.91
CA VAL A 268 -8.89 16.52 7.00
C VAL A 268 -9.86 15.51 7.58
N ASN A 269 -9.40 14.29 7.86
CA ASN A 269 -10.29 13.18 8.26
C ASN A 269 -9.68 12.24 9.31
N GLU A 270 -8.54 12.60 9.91
CA GLU A 270 -7.92 11.77 10.93
C GLU A 270 -8.78 11.62 12.20
N HIS A 271 -9.72 12.55 12.44
CA HIS A 271 -10.70 12.49 13.54
C HIS A 271 -11.80 11.45 13.34
N GLU A 272 -11.93 10.90 12.12
CA GLU A 272 -12.96 9.92 11.77
C GLU A 272 -12.50 8.47 11.88
N VAL A 273 -11.21 8.22 12.13
CA VAL A 273 -10.56 6.90 12.11
C VAL A 273 -11.29 5.87 12.98
N GLY A 274 -11.60 6.21 14.24
CA GLY A 274 -12.29 5.32 15.16
C GLY A 274 -13.74 5.05 14.74
N ARG A 275 -14.42 6.04 14.14
CA ARG A 275 -15.79 5.88 13.61
C ARG A 275 -15.81 4.96 12.41
N ILE A 276 -14.85 5.10 11.49
CA ILE A 276 -14.68 4.21 10.34
C ILE A 276 -14.43 2.77 10.82
N LEU A 277 -13.58 2.58 11.84
CA LEU A 277 -13.32 1.26 12.40
C LEU A 277 -14.56 0.61 13.01
N LYS A 278 -15.27 1.33 13.89
CA LYS A 278 -16.50 0.85 14.53
C LYS A 278 -17.58 0.52 13.48
N PHE A 279 -17.70 1.32 12.43
CA PHE A 279 -18.60 1.05 11.32
C PHE A 279 -18.21 -0.21 10.53
N GLY A 280 -16.93 -0.37 10.21
CA GLY A 280 -16.44 -1.55 9.50
C GLY A 280 -16.71 -2.84 10.27
N ILE A 281 -16.50 -2.85 11.59
CA ILE A 281 -16.79 -4.00 12.45
C ILE A 281 -18.29 -4.34 12.46
N ALA A 282 -19.16 -3.32 12.46
CA ALA A 282 -20.60 -3.51 12.51
C ALA A 282 -21.23 -3.92 11.16
N HIS A 283 -20.59 -3.61 10.04
CA HIS A 283 -21.21 -3.77 8.72
C HIS A 283 -21.04 -5.20 8.16
N PRO A 284 -22.14 -5.89 7.75
CA PRO A 284 -22.11 -7.32 7.41
C PRO A 284 -21.28 -7.70 6.17
N ALA A 285 -21.06 -6.77 5.23
CA ALA A 285 -20.18 -7.00 4.07
C ALA A 285 -18.68 -6.79 4.37
N VAL A 286 -18.34 -6.06 5.43
CA VAL A 286 -16.96 -5.62 5.68
C VAL A 286 -16.22 -6.70 6.46
N ARG A 287 -15.03 -7.05 6.00
CA ARG A 287 -14.13 -8.05 6.61
C ARG A 287 -12.81 -7.45 7.09
N GLY A 288 -12.57 -6.20 6.76
CA GLY A 288 -11.42 -5.48 7.28
C GLY A 288 -11.32 -4.06 6.75
N ILE A 289 -10.31 -3.36 7.24
CA ILE A 289 -9.98 -2.00 6.83
C ILE A 289 -8.49 -1.93 6.53
N ASN A 290 -8.14 -1.26 5.46
CA ASN A 290 -6.78 -0.91 5.11
C ASN A 290 -6.65 0.61 5.11
N PHE A 291 -6.27 1.19 6.25
CA PHE A 291 -6.00 2.61 6.34
C PHE A 291 -4.72 2.95 5.57
N GLN A 292 -4.81 3.98 4.74
CA GLN A 292 -3.69 4.47 3.97
C GLN A 292 -3.43 5.93 4.37
N PRO A 293 -2.40 6.21 5.18
CA PRO A 293 -1.89 7.58 5.28
C PRO A 293 -1.65 8.14 3.88
N ALA A 294 -2.18 9.34 3.62
CA ALA A 294 -2.03 9.98 2.32
C ALA A 294 -0.55 10.17 2.00
N PHE A 295 -0.15 9.73 0.81
CA PHE A 295 1.19 9.95 0.27
C PHE A 295 1.08 10.92 -0.90
N HIS A 296 1.93 11.93 -0.89
CA HIS A 296 1.72 13.14 -1.67
C HIS A 296 2.30 13.03 -3.09
N THR A 297 1.66 12.19 -3.90
CA THR A 297 1.99 11.94 -5.31
C THR A 297 0.79 12.26 -6.23
N GLY A 298 1.02 12.43 -7.53
CA GLY A 298 -0.05 12.66 -8.51
C GLY A 298 -0.63 14.07 -8.39
N ARG A 299 -1.94 14.19 -8.17
CA ARG A 299 -2.65 15.48 -8.11
C ARG A 299 -2.56 16.19 -6.76
N HIS A 300 -1.86 15.62 -5.79
CA HIS A 300 -1.68 16.28 -4.49
C HIS A 300 -1.11 17.69 -4.67
N GLY A 301 -1.73 18.63 -3.96
CA GLY A 301 -1.25 20.01 -3.89
C GLY A 301 0.05 20.14 -3.11
N THR A 302 0.45 21.39 -2.86
CA THR A 302 1.56 21.68 -1.97
C THR A 302 1.23 21.20 -0.56
N HIS A 303 2.14 20.46 0.05
CA HIS A 303 2.02 19.96 1.42
C HIS A 303 3.32 20.25 2.18
N ASP A 304 3.24 20.27 3.51
CA ASP A 304 4.42 20.29 4.35
C ASP A 304 4.91 18.84 4.58
N PRO A 305 6.07 18.45 4.03
CA PRO A 305 6.61 17.09 4.17
C PRO A 305 6.97 16.73 5.62
N MET A 306 6.95 17.71 6.54
CA MET A 306 7.17 17.51 7.97
C MET A 306 5.89 17.20 8.74
N GLN A 307 4.71 17.38 8.14
CA GLN A 307 3.39 17.23 8.78
C GLN A 307 2.57 16.08 8.19
N ARG A 308 3.18 15.12 7.51
CA ARG A 308 2.45 13.96 6.97
C ARG A 308 1.86 13.07 8.08
N MET A 309 0.86 12.26 7.73
CA MET A 309 0.41 11.13 8.56
C MET A 309 1.39 9.96 8.41
N THR A 310 1.69 9.27 9.52
CA THR A 310 2.53 8.07 9.54
C THR A 310 1.83 6.91 10.28
N ILE A 311 2.34 5.68 10.14
CA ILE A 311 1.81 4.51 10.86
C ILE A 311 1.71 4.75 12.38
N PRO A 312 2.72 5.28 13.09
CA PRO A 312 2.61 5.59 14.51
C PRO A 312 1.51 6.58 14.86
N ASP A 313 1.27 7.59 14.02
CA ASP A 313 0.17 8.53 14.23
C ASP A 313 -1.19 7.81 14.13
N MET A 314 -1.34 6.94 13.12
CA MET A 314 -2.55 6.14 12.92
C MET A 314 -2.82 5.19 14.09
N LEU A 315 -1.79 4.51 14.61
CA LEU A 315 -1.92 3.61 15.76
C LEU A 315 -2.44 4.36 17.00
N LYS A 316 -1.87 5.53 17.29
CA LYS A 316 -2.32 6.41 18.39
C LYS A 316 -3.77 6.85 18.22
N LEU A 317 -4.16 7.24 16.99
CA LEU A 317 -5.54 7.65 16.69
C LEU A 317 -6.52 6.49 16.83
N ILE A 318 -6.17 5.29 16.35
CA ILE A 318 -6.98 4.09 16.52
C ILE A 318 -7.21 3.83 18.01
N GLN A 319 -6.15 3.79 18.81
CA GLN A 319 -6.27 3.55 20.25
C GLN A 319 -7.15 4.60 20.93
N ALA A 320 -6.87 5.88 20.68
CA ALA A 320 -7.60 6.99 21.31
C ALA A 320 -9.08 7.05 20.91
N GLN A 321 -9.41 6.86 19.63
CA GLN A 321 -10.78 7.04 19.12
C GLN A 321 -11.65 5.78 19.23
N THR A 322 -11.04 4.63 19.55
CA THR A 322 -11.75 3.37 19.74
C THR A 322 -11.92 2.99 21.20
N ASP A 323 -11.59 3.90 22.13
CA ASP A 323 -11.69 3.68 23.57
C ASP A 323 -10.88 2.44 24.01
N ASN A 324 -9.67 2.30 23.44
CA ASN A 324 -8.77 1.16 23.64
C ASN A 324 -9.30 -0.21 23.14
N LEU A 325 -10.31 -0.22 22.26
CA LEU A 325 -10.75 -1.45 21.59
C LEU A 325 -9.56 -2.16 20.93
N PHE A 326 -8.72 -1.38 20.23
CA PHE A 326 -7.41 -1.79 19.74
C PHE A 326 -6.34 -0.93 20.41
N LEU A 327 -5.25 -1.55 20.83
CA LEU A 327 -4.06 -0.90 21.37
C LEU A 327 -2.99 -0.81 20.29
N GLU A 328 -2.04 0.13 20.43
CA GLU A 328 -0.89 0.20 19.54
C GLU A 328 -0.10 -1.12 19.52
N SER A 329 -0.01 -1.80 20.67
CA SER A 329 0.65 -3.09 20.84
C SER A 329 -0.06 -4.26 20.17
N ASP A 330 -1.30 -4.07 19.69
CA ASP A 330 -2.03 -5.13 18.97
C ASP A 330 -1.62 -5.23 17.50
N PHE A 331 -0.86 -4.25 17.00
CA PHE A 331 -0.42 -4.20 15.62
C PHE A 331 1.03 -4.63 15.48
N VAL A 332 1.29 -5.49 14.50
CA VAL A 332 2.62 -6.03 14.24
C VAL A 332 3.04 -5.70 12.80
N PRO A 333 4.29 -5.23 12.59
CA PRO A 333 4.83 -5.01 11.26
C PRO A 333 4.74 -6.24 10.36
N VAL A 334 4.35 -6.04 9.10
CA VAL A 334 4.28 -7.10 8.09
C VAL A 334 5.71 -7.44 7.61
N PRO A 335 6.20 -8.69 7.82
CA PRO A 335 7.57 -9.06 7.48
C PRO A 335 7.92 -9.11 5.98
N CYS A 336 6.94 -9.35 5.10
CA CYS A 336 7.20 -9.53 3.68
C CYS A 336 7.74 -8.24 3.03
N CYS A 337 7.11 -7.11 3.26
CA CYS A 337 7.64 -5.80 2.89
C CYS A 337 8.64 -5.29 3.94
N PHE A 338 9.19 -4.09 3.74
CA PHE A 338 9.99 -3.48 4.80
C PHE A 338 9.10 -3.19 6.03
N PRO A 339 9.52 -3.48 7.27
CA PRO A 339 8.66 -3.41 8.46
C PRO A 339 8.02 -2.05 8.76
N THR A 340 8.55 -0.97 8.20
CA THR A 340 7.99 0.38 8.37
C THR A 340 6.96 0.75 7.31
N CYS A 341 6.71 -0.12 6.32
CA CYS A 341 5.75 0.12 5.25
C CYS A 341 4.34 -0.37 5.58
N ASN A 342 4.19 -1.36 6.45
CA ASN A 342 2.88 -1.94 6.74
C ASN A 342 2.83 -2.53 8.15
N SER A 343 1.72 -2.29 8.84
CA SER A 343 1.42 -2.86 10.15
C SER A 343 0.00 -3.43 10.14
N VAL A 344 -0.20 -4.62 10.73
CA VAL A 344 -1.49 -5.31 10.69
C VAL A 344 -1.83 -5.96 12.02
N THR A 345 -3.13 -6.02 12.29
CA THR A 345 -3.72 -6.85 13.34
C THR A 345 -4.93 -7.60 12.80
N TYR A 346 -5.21 -8.76 13.39
CA TYR A 346 -6.42 -9.54 13.15
C TYR A 346 -7.14 -9.71 14.46
N ALA A 347 -8.45 -9.49 14.45
CA ALA A 347 -9.30 -9.69 15.62
C ALA A 347 -10.37 -10.74 15.35
N PHE A 348 -10.69 -11.49 16.39
CA PHE A 348 -11.85 -12.36 16.44
C PHE A 348 -13.03 -11.60 17.03
N MET A 349 -14.20 -11.76 16.41
CA MET A 349 -15.46 -11.15 16.82
C MET A 349 -16.39 -12.21 17.43
N GLU A 350 -16.77 -12.02 18.69
CA GLU A 350 -17.74 -12.86 19.40
C GLU A 350 -19.05 -12.10 19.63
N GLY A 351 -20.17 -12.80 19.42
CA GLY A 351 -21.52 -12.21 19.46
C GLY A 351 -22.01 -11.78 18.08
N ASP A 352 -23.31 -11.52 17.97
CA ASP A 352 -23.93 -11.02 16.74
C ASP A 352 -23.86 -9.47 16.72
N PRO A 353 -23.11 -8.85 15.78
CA PRO A 353 -23.04 -7.40 15.63
C PRO A 353 -24.40 -6.73 15.38
N SER A 354 -25.40 -7.50 14.95
CA SER A 354 -26.77 -7.05 14.69
C SER A 354 -27.73 -7.26 15.87
N SER A 355 -27.30 -7.91 16.95
CA SER A 355 -28.14 -8.13 18.13
C SER A 355 -28.20 -6.90 19.04
N SER A 356 -29.40 -6.58 19.52
CA SER A 356 -29.67 -5.44 20.40
C SER A 356 -29.25 -5.67 21.87
N SER A 357 -28.63 -6.81 22.19
CA SER A 357 -28.42 -7.28 23.57
C SER A 357 -26.96 -7.41 24.02
N GLY A 358 -25.96 -7.05 23.20
CA GLY A 358 -24.56 -7.04 23.64
C GLY A 358 -23.60 -6.48 22.60
N GLN A 359 -22.63 -5.68 23.06
CA GLN A 359 -21.53 -5.18 22.24
C GLN A 359 -20.69 -6.39 21.79
N ALA A 360 -20.47 -6.58 20.49
CA ALA A 360 -19.61 -7.66 19.99
C ALA A 360 -18.23 -7.56 20.67
N THR A 361 -17.78 -8.65 21.28
CA THR A 361 -16.45 -8.70 21.90
C THR A 361 -15.44 -8.83 20.78
N VAL A 362 -14.52 -7.86 20.68
CA VAL A 362 -13.45 -7.86 19.69
C VAL A 362 -12.14 -8.18 20.40
N THR A 363 -11.52 -9.31 20.03
CA THR A 363 -10.27 -9.78 20.64
C THR A 363 -9.17 -9.86 19.60
N PRO A 364 -8.20 -8.93 19.60
CA PRO A 364 -7.00 -9.01 18.76
C PRO A 364 -6.18 -10.28 19.04
N LEU A 365 -5.63 -10.88 17.98
CA LEU A 365 -4.85 -12.13 18.04
C LEU A 365 -3.61 -12.01 18.94
N THR A 366 -2.97 -10.85 18.93
CA THR A 366 -1.80 -10.51 19.76
C THR A 366 -2.06 -10.60 21.27
N ARG A 367 -3.33 -10.54 21.69
CA ARG A 367 -3.71 -10.71 23.10
C ARG A 367 -3.86 -12.18 23.49
N LEU A 368 -3.99 -13.06 22.51
CA LEU A 368 -4.09 -14.51 22.68
C LEU A 368 -2.74 -15.20 22.46
N LEU A 369 -1.89 -14.62 21.60
CA LEU A 369 -0.55 -15.12 21.29
C LEU A 369 0.47 -13.98 21.32
N ASN A 370 1.61 -14.22 21.98
CA ASN A 370 2.77 -13.35 21.86
C ASN A 370 3.48 -13.53 20.49
N VAL A 371 3.13 -12.70 19.52
CA VAL A 371 3.64 -12.80 18.13
C VAL A 371 5.16 -12.58 18.04
N ASP A 372 5.74 -11.80 18.96
CA ASP A 372 7.18 -11.54 19.03
C ASP A 372 8.01 -12.82 19.19
N ASP A 373 7.44 -13.87 19.80
CA ASP A 373 8.15 -15.13 19.99
C ASP A 373 8.42 -15.88 18.68
N TYR A 374 7.72 -15.52 17.60
CA TYR A 374 7.73 -16.24 16.32
C TYR A 374 8.22 -15.39 15.14
N LEU A 375 7.95 -14.09 15.16
CA LEU A 375 8.28 -13.16 14.07
C LEU A 375 9.52 -12.27 14.33
N ASP A 376 10.24 -12.48 15.45
CA ASP A 376 11.56 -11.89 15.66
C ASP A 376 12.64 -12.71 14.92
N TYR A 377 13.06 -12.24 13.74
CA TYR A 377 14.04 -12.91 12.88
C TYR A 377 15.50 -12.63 13.25
N ILE A 378 15.76 -11.69 14.16
CA ILE A 378 17.12 -11.35 14.62
C ILE A 378 17.48 -12.19 15.85
N SER A 379 16.51 -12.57 16.67
CA SER A 379 16.74 -13.39 17.85
C SER A 379 17.19 -14.81 17.49
N ASN A 380 18.33 -15.22 18.05
CA ASN A 380 18.92 -16.55 17.82
C ASN A 380 18.27 -17.57 18.76
N ARG A 381 17.07 -18.07 18.43
CA ARG A 381 16.31 -19.02 19.26
C ARG A 381 16.36 -20.45 18.69
N VAL A 382 16.64 -21.42 19.57
CA VAL A 382 16.52 -22.85 19.30
C VAL A 382 15.14 -23.28 19.83
N MET A 383 14.15 -23.44 18.94
CA MET A 383 12.79 -23.85 19.32
C MET A 383 12.35 -25.13 18.56
N PRO A 384 11.54 -26.03 19.17
CA PRO A 384 11.23 -27.36 18.64
C PRO A 384 10.19 -27.37 17.51
N ASP A 385 10.16 -28.44 16.70
CA ASP A 385 9.48 -28.58 15.39
C ASP A 385 7.98 -28.17 15.27
N PHE A 386 7.20 -28.09 16.36
CA PHE A 386 5.83 -27.54 16.31
C PHE A 386 5.80 -26.05 15.93
N ASP A 387 6.90 -25.31 16.14
CA ASP A 387 7.05 -23.89 15.83
C ASP A 387 6.97 -23.58 14.33
N ARG A 388 7.34 -24.51 13.44
CA ARG A 388 7.37 -24.22 11.99
C ARG A 388 5.98 -24.06 11.40
N ALA A 389 5.00 -24.83 11.87
CA ALA A 389 3.63 -24.73 11.38
C ALA A 389 2.95 -23.43 11.87
N VAL A 390 3.19 -23.07 13.13
CA VAL A 390 2.71 -21.80 13.73
C VAL A 390 3.39 -20.62 13.06
N LYS A 391 4.72 -20.66 12.92
CA LYS A 391 5.48 -19.65 12.20
C LYS A 391 5.02 -19.51 10.76
N ALA A 392 4.78 -20.60 10.03
CA ALA A 392 4.26 -20.55 8.67
C ALA A 392 2.84 -19.96 8.62
N ALA A 393 1.99 -20.27 9.61
CA ALA A 393 0.65 -19.68 9.71
C ALA A 393 0.71 -18.18 10.04
N LEU A 394 1.59 -17.76 10.94
CA LEU A 394 1.84 -16.35 11.27
C LEU A 394 2.48 -15.61 10.08
N GLU A 395 3.46 -16.19 9.40
CA GLU A 395 4.03 -15.64 8.17
C GLU A 395 3.01 -15.51 7.05
N GLY A 396 2.06 -16.46 7.00
CA GLY A 396 0.88 -16.42 6.16
C GLY A 396 0.01 -15.22 6.49
N LEU A 397 -0.47 -15.11 7.75
CA LEU A 397 -1.33 -14.02 8.24
C LEU A 397 -0.68 -12.64 8.12
N TRP A 398 0.60 -12.53 8.42
CA TRP A 398 1.39 -11.30 8.30
C TRP A 398 2.06 -11.19 6.92
N SER A 399 1.29 -11.49 5.88
CA SER A 399 1.66 -11.23 4.49
C SER A 399 0.79 -10.13 3.88
N SER A 400 1.36 -9.34 2.97
CA SER A 400 0.62 -8.34 2.18
C SER A 400 -0.41 -8.96 1.24
N SER A 401 -0.35 -10.27 1.01
CA SER A 401 -1.28 -11.03 0.19
C SER A 401 -2.51 -11.57 0.94
N VAL A 402 -2.59 -11.37 2.26
CA VAL A 402 -3.72 -11.88 3.03
C VAL A 402 -4.98 -11.09 2.73
N VAL A 403 -6.06 -11.85 2.55
CA VAL A 403 -7.42 -11.33 2.47
C VAL A 403 -8.12 -11.59 3.81
N PRO A 404 -8.42 -10.56 4.60
CA PRO A 404 -9.24 -10.70 5.80
C PRO A 404 -10.58 -11.38 5.48
N GLY A 405 -10.97 -12.33 6.33
CA GLY A 405 -12.19 -13.12 6.15
C GLY A 405 -12.15 -14.14 5.02
N SER A 406 -10.96 -14.52 4.52
CA SER A 406 -10.79 -15.67 3.64
C SER A 406 -10.63 -16.97 4.43
N GLU A 407 -10.94 -18.12 3.82
CA GLU A 407 -10.68 -19.44 4.44
C GLU A 407 -9.19 -19.68 4.72
N LYS A 408 -8.27 -19.12 3.90
CA LYS A 408 -6.82 -19.20 4.16
C LYS A 408 -6.50 -18.48 5.47
N ALA A 409 -6.93 -17.23 5.61
CA ALA A 409 -6.72 -16.45 6.83
C ALA A 409 -7.35 -17.12 8.06
N ALA A 410 -8.57 -17.66 7.92
CA ALA A 410 -9.24 -18.42 8.98
C ALA A 410 -8.47 -19.67 9.38
N ARG A 411 -7.95 -20.44 8.41
CA ARG A 411 -7.14 -21.61 8.69
C ARG A 411 -5.82 -21.25 9.39
N GLU A 412 -5.13 -20.21 8.92
CA GLU A 412 -3.87 -19.76 9.53
C GLU A 412 -4.09 -19.23 10.94
N PHE A 413 -5.18 -18.49 11.16
CA PHE A 413 -5.61 -18.05 12.49
C PHE A 413 -5.93 -19.24 13.40
N ALA A 414 -6.72 -20.20 12.92
CA ALA A 414 -7.05 -21.41 13.65
C ALA A 414 -5.81 -22.22 14.05
N LEU A 415 -4.87 -22.42 13.11
CA LEU A 415 -3.61 -23.12 13.36
C LEU A 415 -2.78 -22.41 14.43
N THR A 416 -2.77 -21.08 14.40
CA THR A 416 -2.09 -20.25 15.39
C THR A 416 -2.73 -20.43 16.79
N CYS A 417 -4.06 -20.35 16.88
CA CYS A 417 -4.79 -20.53 18.13
C CYS A 417 -4.67 -21.96 18.70
N ALA A 418 -4.71 -22.99 17.84
CA ALA A 418 -4.60 -24.39 18.25
C ALA A 418 -3.23 -24.71 18.88
N ALA A 419 -2.17 -24.02 18.47
CA ALA A 419 -0.83 -24.20 19.01
C ALA A 419 -0.60 -23.50 20.37
N CYS A 420 -1.49 -22.61 20.80
CA CYS A 420 -1.34 -21.82 22.03
C CYS A 420 -1.71 -22.55 23.33
N GLY A 421 -2.21 -23.79 23.26
CA GLY A 421 -2.47 -24.61 24.46
C GLY A 421 -3.45 -24.02 25.47
N LEU A 422 -4.49 -23.29 25.00
CA LEU A 422 -5.57 -22.78 25.86
C LEU A 422 -6.21 -23.93 26.66
N PRO A 423 -6.49 -23.77 27.98
CA PRO A 423 -7.18 -24.78 28.76
C PRO A 423 -8.59 -24.95 28.16
N ASP A 424 -8.96 -26.20 27.88
CA ASP A 424 -10.11 -26.63 27.07
C ASP A 424 -9.98 -26.49 25.54
N GLY A 425 -8.74 -26.54 25.00
CA GLY A 425 -8.48 -26.93 23.61
C GLY A 425 -9.32 -26.17 22.57
N GLY A 426 -9.42 -24.85 22.73
CA GLY A 426 -10.49 -23.97 22.24
C GLY A 426 -10.84 -23.92 20.74
N LEU A 427 -10.38 -24.87 19.91
CA LEU A 427 -10.88 -25.11 18.55
C LEU A 427 -10.83 -26.64 18.30
N ASP A 428 -12.01 -27.25 18.15
CA ASP A 428 -12.27 -28.68 17.88
C ASP A 428 -11.41 -29.20 16.69
N PRO A 429 -10.82 -30.41 16.76
CA PRO A 429 -10.22 -31.11 15.60
C PRO A 429 -11.09 -31.15 14.32
N SER A 430 -12.41 -30.92 14.44
CA SER A 430 -13.34 -30.71 13.33
C SER A 430 -13.14 -29.39 12.55
N LEU A 431 -12.23 -28.49 12.98
CA LEU A 431 -11.88 -27.24 12.29
C LEU A 431 -11.23 -27.43 10.91
N HIS A 432 -10.94 -28.66 10.51
CA HIS A 432 -10.54 -28.97 9.15
C HIS A 432 -11.74 -29.17 8.20
N SER A 433 -12.97 -29.13 8.72
CA SER A 433 -14.17 -29.11 7.90
C SER A 433 -14.40 -27.71 7.31
N GLY A 434 -14.72 -27.64 6.02
CA GLY A 434 -14.91 -26.36 5.32
C GLY A 434 -16.00 -25.47 5.93
N GLN A 435 -16.98 -26.06 6.60
CA GLN A 435 -18.07 -25.32 7.25
C GLN A 435 -17.58 -24.52 8.47
N VAL A 436 -16.73 -25.10 9.33
CA VAL A 436 -16.21 -24.43 10.52
C VAL A 436 -15.19 -23.35 10.16
N LEU A 437 -14.34 -23.58 9.15
CA LEU A 437 -13.45 -22.54 8.60
C LEU A 437 -14.22 -21.38 7.99
N GLY A 438 -15.35 -21.68 7.33
CA GLY A 438 -16.28 -20.68 6.82
C GLY A 438 -16.83 -19.80 7.95
N GLU A 439 -17.34 -20.40 9.02
CA GLU A 439 -17.86 -19.68 10.19
C GLU A 439 -16.79 -18.84 10.90
N LEU A 440 -15.58 -19.38 11.05
CA LEU A 440 -14.45 -18.63 11.61
C LEU A 440 -14.04 -17.45 10.74
N SER A 441 -14.01 -17.63 9.41
CA SER A 441 -13.68 -16.55 8.48
C SER A 441 -14.66 -15.38 8.56
N GLN A 442 -15.93 -15.65 8.82
CA GLN A 442 -16.96 -14.62 8.99
C GLN A 442 -16.80 -13.83 10.30
N ARG A 443 -16.13 -14.42 11.30
CA ARG A 443 -15.85 -13.79 12.59
C ARG A 443 -14.47 -13.14 12.68
N MET A 444 -13.68 -13.19 11.61
CA MET A 444 -12.39 -12.52 11.54
C MET A 444 -12.51 -11.12 10.95
N PHE A 445 -11.83 -10.18 11.58
CA PHE A 445 -11.70 -8.81 11.10
C PHE A 445 -10.23 -8.39 11.03
N GLY A 446 -9.79 -7.89 9.89
CA GLY A 446 -8.41 -7.40 9.72
C GLY A 446 -8.34 -5.87 9.75
N VAL A 447 -7.37 -5.31 10.47
CA VAL A 447 -7.03 -3.88 10.40
C VAL A 447 -5.59 -3.75 9.95
N MET A 448 -5.40 -3.16 8.78
CA MET A 448 -4.11 -2.94 8.14
C MET A 448 -3.84 -1.45 8.03
N LEU A 449 -2.59 -1.06 8.25
CA LEU A 449 -2.04 0.27 7.99
C LEU A 449 -1.01 0.13 6.88
N GLN A 450 -1.24 0.74 5.73
CA GLN A 450 -0.30 0.72 4.62
C GLN A 450 0.19 2.13 4.33
N ASP A 451 1.49 2.36 4.55
CA ASP A 451 2.15 3.61 4.19
C ASP A 451 2.89 3.46 2.86
N PHE A 452 2.83 4.49 2.03
CA PHE A 452 3.50 4.53 0.74
C PHE A 452 4.47 5.70 0.69
N MET A 453 5.59 5.49 0.01
CA MET A 453 6.58 6.54 -0.18
C MET A 453 6.13 7.50 -1.27
N ASP A 454 6.51 8.76 -1.12
CA ASP A 454 6.41 9.81 -2.15
C ASP A 454 7.81 10.35 -2.48
N PRO A 455 7.96 11.34 -3.37
CA PRO A 455 9.27 11.85 -3.74
C PRO A 455 10.05 12.46 -2.57
N TRP A 456 9.41 12.83 -1.45
CA TRP A 456 10.08 13.37 -0.26
C TRP A 456 10.67 12.27 0.62
N THR A 457 9.96 11.15 0.79
CA THR A 457 10.34 10.04 1.68
C THR A 457 10.84 8.79 0.97
N PHE A 458 10.96 8.82 -0.37
CA PHE A 458 11.43 7.70 -1.17
C PHE A 458 12.73 7.10 -0.64
N ASN A 459 12.69 5.83 -0.23
CA ASN A 459 13.82 5.11 0.32
C ASN A 459 14.08 3.84 -0.51
N GLN A 460 15.23 3.78 -1.17
CA GLN A 460 15.62 2.64 -2.00
C GLN A 460 15.65 1.32 -1.19
N LYS A 461 16.08 1.35 0.07
CA LYS A 461 16.10 0.18 0.96
C LYS A 461 14.72 -0.46 1.10
N ASN A 462 13.70 0.36 1.30
CA ASN A 462 12.31 -0.09 1.41
C ASN A 462 11.80 -0.59 0.05
N LEU A 463 12.16 0.12 -1.03
CA LEU A 463 11.76 -0.23 -2.39
C LEU A 463 12.28 -1.61 -2.82
N MET A 464 13.53 -1.93 -2.48
CA MET A 464 14.14 -3.23 -2.79
C MET A 464 13.37 -4.40 -2.17
N LYS A 465 12.49 -4.16 -1.20
CA LYS A 465 11.69 -5.19 -0.53
C LYS A 465 10.18 -5.04 -0.76
N CYS A 466 9.76 -4.18 -1.68
CA CYS A 466 8.36 -3.90 -1.94
C CYS A 466 7.70 -5.06 -2.70
N CYS A 467 6.75 -5.74 -2.08
CA CYS A 467 6.03 -6.89 -2.65
C CYS A 467 4.67 -6.53 -3.28
N LYS A 468 4.46 -5.26 -3.60
CA LYS A 468 3.23 -4.74 -4.24
C LYS A 468 3.63 -4.15 -5.58
N GLU A 469 3.23 -4.79 -6.66
CA GLU A 469 3.80 -4.52 -7.97
C GLU A 469 2.73 -4.16 -8.99
N ILE A 470 2.98 -3.14 -9.80
CA ILE A 470 2.19 -2.83 -10.98
C ILE A 470 2.64 -3.78 -12.08
N LEU A 471 1.70 -4.59 -12.57
CA LEU A 471 1.93 -5.55 -13.64
C LEU A 471 1.62 -4.88 -14.98
N LEU A 472 2.57 -4.95 -15.91
CA LEU A 472 2.47 -4.31 -17.22
C LEU A 472 2.32 -5.33 -18.35
N PRO A 473 1.69 -4.96 -19.49
CA PRO A 473 1.44 -5.86 -20.62
C PRO A 473 2.66 -6.55 -21.22
N ASP A 474 3.87 -6.04 -20.98
CA ASP A 474 5.13 -6.61 -21.47
C ASP A 474 5.82 -7.51 -20.42
N GLY A 475 5.10 -7.91 -19.37
CA GLY A 475 5.57 -8.81 -18.32
C GLY A 475 6.34 -8.12 -17.19
N LYS A 476 6.67 -6.83 -17.32
CA LYS A 476 7.37 -6.09 -16.26
C LYS A 476 6.51 -5.94 -15.02
N GLN A 477 7.10 -6.19 -13.86
CA GLN A 477 6.46 -6.01 -12.55
C GLN A 477 7.19 -4.92 -11.76
N ILE A 478 6.58 -3.75 -11.65
CA ILE A 478 7.24 -2.54 -11.13
C ILE A 478 6.73 -2.27 -9.72
N PRO A 479 7.59 -2.20 -8.69
CA PRO A 479 7.17 -1.84 -7.34
C PRO A 479 6.31 -0.59 -7.29
N PHE A 480 5.21 -0.63 -6.54
CA PHE A 480 4.19 0.42 -6.52
C PHE A 480 4.77 1.83 -6.31
N CYS A 481 5.67 1.98 -5.33
CA CYS A 481 6.28 3.28 -5.06
C CYS A 481 7.24 3.73 -6.18
N ALA A 482 7.93 2.81 -6.87
CA ALA A 482 8.73 3.17 -8.05
C ALA A 482 7.82 3.64 -9.19
N TYR A 483 6.76 2.86 -9.48
CA TYR A 483 5.84 3.13 -10.56
C TYR A 483 5.28 4.55 -10.46
N ASN A 484 4.86 4.95 -9.25
CA ASN A 484 4.21 6.22 -8.97
C ASN A 484 5.15 7.41 -8.82
N ASN A 485 6.42 7.22 -8.42
CA ASN A 485 7.28 8.34 -8.02
C ASN A 485 8.52 8.57 -8.90
N VAL A 486 8.95 7.58 -9.68
CA VAL A 486 10.22 7.66 -10.43
C VAL A 486 10.02 8.17 -11.87
N GLY A 487 8.81 8.02 -12.43
CA GLY A 487 8.51 8.41 -13.82
C GLY A 487 7.93 7.28 -14.68
N TYR A 488 7.86 6.06 -14.15
CA TYR A 488 7.31 4.91 -14.86
C TYR A 488 5.84 5.09 -15.23
N ARG A 489 4.99 5.59 -14.32
CA ARG A 489 3.56 5.82 -14.59
C ARG A 489 3.36 6.72 -15.79
N GLU A 490 4.04 7.86 -15.85
CA GLU A 490 3.89 8.84 -16.92
C GLU A 490 4.35 8.26 -18.27
N GLN A 491 5.48 7.55 -18.27
CA GLN A 491 6.03 6.90 -19.46
C GLN A 491 5.14 5.74 -19.95
N ALA A 492 4.69 4.87 -19.04
CA ALA A 492 3.80 3.75 -19.36
C ALA A 492 2.48 4.25 -19.93
N ARG A 493 1.86 5.25 -19.30
CA ARG A 493 0.59 5.84 -19.78
C ARG A 493 0.70 6.44 -21.16
N SER A 494 1.76 7.20 -21.44
CA SER A 494 2.00 7.78 -22.76
C SER A 494 2.07 6.69 -23.83
N GLN A 495 2.82 5.62 -23.55
CA GLN A 495 3.00 4.48 -24.46
C GLN A 495 1.70 3.68 -24.64
N LEU A 496 0.97 3.37 -23.57
CA LEU A 496 -0.30 2.63 -23.63
C LEU A 496 -1.40 3.43 -24.35
N ALA A 497 -1.46 4.75 -24.17
CA ALA A 497 -2.37 5.60 -24.91
C ALA A 497 -2.01 5.66 -26.41
N ALA A 498 -0.71 5.70 -26.74
CA ALA A 498 -0.25 5.60 -28.13
C ALA A 498 -0.58 4.24 -28.75
N ARG A 499 -0.38 3.16 -27.99
CA ARG A 499 -0.73 1.78 -28.37
C ARG A 499 -2.22 1.65 -28.71
N GLN A 500 -3.11 2.18 -27.87
CA GLN A 500 -4.55 2.17 -28.15
C GLN A 500 -4.89 2.89 -29.47
N ARG A 501 -4.28 4.06 -29.73
CA ARG A 501 -4.49 4.79 -30.99
C ARG A 501 -3.97 4.01 -32.20
N ALA A 502 -2.80 3.39 -32.08
CA ALA A 502 -2.21 2.58 -33.14
C ALA A 502 -3.07 1.34 -33.46
N ARG A 503 -3.56 0.64 -32.42
CA ARG A 503 -4.50 -0.48 -32.55
C ARG A 503 -5.77 -0.06 -33.29
N ALA A 504 -6.42 1.02 -32.87
CA ALA A 504 -7.63 1.53 -33.52
C ALA A 504 -7.40 1.97 -34.98
N ASN A 505 -6.19 2.41 -35.34
CA ASN A 505 -5.83 2.70 -36.73
C ASN A 505 -5.65 1.43 -37.56
N ALA A 506 -4.98 0.42 -37.01
CA ALA A 506 -4.77 -0.86 -37.67
C ALA A 506 -6.09 -1.62 -37.92
N GLU A 507 -7.00 -1.62 -36.92
CA GLU A 507 -8.35 -2.18 -37.06
C GLU A 507 -9.14 -1.50 -38.19
N ARG A 508 -9.11 -0.16 -38.26
CA ARG A 508 -9.75 0.60 -39.35
C ARG A 508 -9.14 0.32 -40.72
N ALA A 509 -7.85 -0.02 -40.76
CA ALA A 509 -7.15 -0.37 -41.99
C ALA A 509 -7.25 -1.85 -42.36
N GLY A 510 -7.82 -2.71 -41.50
CA GLY A 510 -7.85 -4.16 -41.69
C GLY A 510 -6.47 -4.84 -41.62
N ILE A 511 -5.52 -4.25 -40.90
CA ILE A 511 -4.14 -4.75 -40.77
C ILE A 511 -3.95 -5.35 -39.37
N ALA A 512 -3.21 -6.46 -39.28
CA ALA A 512 -2.84 -7.05 -38.01
C ALA A 512 -1.98 -6.08 -37.17
N TYR A 513 -2.27 -5.99 -35.88
CA TYR A 513 -1.53 -5.16 -34.94
C TYR A 513 -0.79 -6.02 -33.92
N SER A 514 0.51 -5.76 -33.73
CA SER A 514 1.30 -6.38 -32.67
C SER A 514 1.87 -5.26 -31.77
N PRO A 515 1.66 -5.30 -30.45
CA PRO A 515 2.14 -4.26 -29.56
C PRO A 515 3.65 -4.41 -29.30
N GLU A 516 4.38 -3.30 -29.44
CA GLU A 516 5.78 -3.22 -29.01
C GLU A 516 5.88 -3.25 -27.46
N PRO A 517 6.96 -3.83 -26.90
CA PRO A 517 7.25 -3.80 -25.46
C PRO A 517 7.35 -2.37 -24.92
N LEU A 518 7.06 -2.18 -23.63
CA LEU A 518 7.22 -0.86 -23.00
C LEU A 518 8.70 -0.60 -22.72
N THR A 519 9.11 0.63 -22.97
CA THR A 519 10.49 1.09 -22.74
C THR A 519 10.50 2.25 -21.76
N PHE A 520 11.54 2.34 -20.94
CA PHE A 520 11.68 3.37 -19.91
C PHE A 520 13.05 4.04 -20.01
N SER A 521 13.07 5.36 -19.91
CA SER A 521 14.29 6.16 -19.94
C SER A 521 14.27 7.23 -18.86
N PHE A 522 15.38 7.34 -18.14
CA PHE A 522 15.58 8.28 -17.03
C PHE A 522 16.76 9.23 -17.30
N ALA A 523 17.18 9.34 -18.56
CA ALA A 523 18.33 10.13 -18.98
C ALA A 523 18.10 11.65 -18.87
N GLN A 524 16.83 12.11 -18.84
CA GLN A 524 16.48 13.51 -18.63
C GLN A 524 15.82 13.73 -17.27
N PRO A 525 16.09 14.87 -16.60
CA PRO A 525 15.38 15.22 -15.38
C PRO A 525 13.89 15.26 -15.63
N PHE A 526 13.10 14.76 -14.68
CA PHE A 526 11.65 14.76 -14.80
C PHE A 526 11.14 16.20 -14.94
N ALA A 527 10.50 16.53 -16.07
CA ALA A 527 10.01 17.87 -16.31
C ALA A 527 8.84 18.18 -15.37
N HIS A 528 9.03 19.11 -14.44
CA HIS A 528 7.98 19.55 -13.54
C HIS A 528 6.81 20.12 -14.36
N ARG A 529 5.59 19.60 -14.16
CA ARG A 529 4.35 20.29 -14.55
C ARG A 529 4.19 21.50 -13.63
N ASN A 530 5.01 22.53 -13.81
CA ASN A 530 4.79 23.80 -13.14
C ASN A 530 3.45 24.33 -13.66
N GLY A 531 2.54 24.65 -12.74
CA GLY A 531 1.18 25.14 -12.99
C GLY A 531 1.12 26.50 -13.69
N LYS A 532 1.70 26.58 -14.89
CA LYS A 532 1.60 27.66 -15.87
C LYS A 532 1.62 27.04 -17.27
N GLY A 533 0.59 26.26 -17.56
CA GLY A 533 0.34 25.70 -18.88
C GLY A 533 -1.13 25.41 -19.02
N LYS A 534 -1.94 26.46 -19.23
CA LYS A 534 -3.23 26.29 -19.90
C LYS A 534 -2.93 25.74 -21.28
N ILE A 535 -3.39 24.53 -21.58
CA ILE A 535 -3.74 24.12 -22.94
C ILE A 535 -5.23 23.85 -22.92
#